data_AF-A0A1W9T331-F1
#
_entry.id   AF-A0A1W9T331-F1
#
_cell.length_a   1.000
_cell.length_b   1.000
_cell.length_c   1.000
_cell.angle_alpha   90.00
_cell.angle_beta   90.00
_cell.angle_gamma   90.00
#
_symmetry.space_group_name_H-M   'P 1'
#
loop_
_entity.id
_entity.type
_entity.pdbx_description
1 polymer ?
#
loop_
_entity_poly.entity_id
_entity_poly.type
_entity_poly.pdbx_seq_one_letter_code
_entity_poly.pdbx_strand_id
1 'polypeptide(L)' 'MDNKNKLEQPNNPLHGMTLESILEYLWGVYGWEELGIEINIRCFNHEPSIKSCLKFLRKTPWAREKVEQLYIDTRYQ' A
#
# COMPACT_ATOMS: atom_id res chain seq x y z
N MET A 1 -27.84 13.33 -22.67
CA MET A 1 -27.21 11.99 -22.77
C MET A 1 -25.72 12.22 -22.51
N ASP A 2 -25.39 12.35 -21.23
CA ASP A 2 -24.09 12.79 -20.75
C ASP A 2 -23.11 11.62 -20.81
N ASN A 3 -22.30 11.62 -21.87
CA ASN A 3 -21.33 10.58 -22.14
C ASN A 3 -20.14 10.73 -21.19
N LYS A 4 -20.00 9.73 -20.32
CA LYS A 4 -18.98 9.60 -19.28
C LYS A 4 -17.59 9.56 -19.92
N ASN A 5 -16.92 10.71 -19.99
CA ASN A 5 -15.47 10.76 -20.19
C ASN A 5 -14.77 10.22 -18.93
N LYS A 6 -14.72 8.89 -18.79
CA LYS A 6 -13.67 8.21 -18.03
C LYS A 6 -12.38 8.41 -18.83
N LEU A 7 -11.71 9.53 -18.58
CA LEU A 7 -10.30 9.68 -18.90
C LEU A 7 -9.55 8.75 -17.94
N GLU A 8 -9.43 7.48 -18.34
CA GLU A 8 -8.46 6.57 -17.75
C GLU A 8 -7.10 7.19 -18.00
N GLN A 9 -6.49 7.71 -16.93
CA GLN A 9 -5.17 8.29 -16.98
C GLN A 9 -4.16 7.14 -17.09
N PRO A 10 -3.45 6.96 -18.22
CA PRO A 10 -2.55 5.82 -18.43
C PRO A 10 -1.28 5.88 -17.57
N ASN A 11 -1.10 6.93 -16.77
CA ASN A 11 0.09 7.19 -15.97
C ASN A 11 -0.19 7.22 -14.46
N ASN A 12 -1.27 6.59 -13.98
CA ASN A 12 -1.47 6.46 -12.54
C ASN A 12 -0.88 5.12 -12.07
N PRO A 13 0.28 5.12 -11.37
CA PRO A 13 0.97 3.92 -10.91
C PRO A 13 0.09 2.87 -10.24
N LEU A 14 -0.90 3.36 -9.51
CA LEU A 14 -1.78 2.58 -8.64
C LEU A 14 -3.10 2.20 -9.31
N HIS A 15 -3.33 2.51 -10.60
CA HIS A 15 -4.62 2.26 -11.23
C HIS A 15 -4.93 0.75 -11.24
N GLY A 16 -5.96 0.36 -10.50
CA GLY A 16 -6.40 -1.04 -10.38
C GLY A 16 -5.65 -1.86 -9.34
N MET A 17 -4.71 -1.27 -8.60
CA MET A 17 -4.04 -1.97 -7.50
C MET A 17 -4.83 -1.90 -6.21
N THR A 18 -4.89 -3.03 -5.53
CA THR A 18 -5.50 -3.13 -4.21
C THR A 18 -4.44 -2.88 -3.14
N LEU A 19 -4.86 -2.40 -1.97
CA LEU A 19 -3.99 -2.26 -0.80
C LEU A 19 -3.34 -3.59 -0.38
N GLU A 20 -4.01 -4.71 -0.67
CA GLU A 20 -3.48 -6.06 -0.47
C GLU A 20 -2.29 -6.32 -1.38
N SER A 21 -2.45 -6.10 -2.70
CA SER A 21 -1.36 -6.28 -3.67
C SER A 21 -0.17 -5.36 -3.40
N ILE A 22 -0.43 -4.12 -2.97
CA ILE A 22 0.61 -3.17 -2.58
C ILE A 22 1.41 -3.71 -1.38
N LEU A 23 0.72 -4.19 -0.34
CA LEU A 23 1.35 -4.71 0.85
C LEU A 23 2.11 -6.02 0.59
N GLU A 24 1.55 -6.91 -0.23
CA GLU A 24 2.18 -8.15 -0.69
C GLU A 24 3.41 -7.91 -1.57
N TYR A 25 3.46 -6.81 -2.31
CA TYR A 25 4.66 -6.43 -3.02
C TYR A 25 5.72 -5.94 -2.04
N LEU A 26 5.35 -4.99 -1.17
CA LEU A 26 6.27 -4.36 -0.24
C LEU A 26 6.90 -5.35 0.74
N TRP A 27 6.12 -6.25 1.34
CA TRP A 27 6.71 -7.25 2.25
C TRP A 27 7.60 -8.26 1.51
N GLY A 28 7.39 -8.46 0.21
CA GLY A 28 8.18 -9.37 -0.61
C GLY A 28 9.51 -8.75 -1.03
N VAL A 29 9.56 -7.42 -1.16
CA VAL A 29 10.78 -6.65 -1.44
C VAL A 29 11.58 -6.41 -0.17
N TYR A 30 10.92 -5.97 0.90
CA TYR A 30 11.59 -5.51 2.12
C TYR A 30 11.63 -6.57 3.22
N GLY A 31 10.55 -7.31 3.43
CA GLY A 31 10.31 -8.05 4.67
C GLY A 31 9.55 -7.22 5.71
N TRP A 32 9.08 -7.88 6.78
CA TRP A 32 8.29 -7.21 7.81
C TRP A 32 9.11 -6.32 8.73
N GLU A 33 10.37 -6.69 8.99
CA GLU A 33 11.26 -5.95 9.89
C GLU A 33 11.57 -4.57 9.31
N GLU A 34 12.00 -4.54 8.05
CA GLU A 34 12.27 -3.33 7.27
C GLU A 34 11.03 -2.46 7.12
N LEU A 35 9.86 -3.05 6.85
CA LEU A 35 8.60 -2.30 6.83
C LEU A 35 8.27 -1.67 8.18
N GLY A 36 8.61 -2.33 9.29
CA GLY A 36 8.46 -1.80 10.64
C GLY A 36 9.40 -0.62 10.93
N ILE A 37 10.58 -0.59 10.28
CA ILE A 37 11.53 0.52 10.35
C ILE A 37 11.02 1.72 9.54
N GLU A 38 10.65 1.49 8.28
CA GLU A 38 10.14 2.54 7.38
C GLU A 38 8.81 3.11 7.86
N ILE A 39 7.91 2.23 8.32
CA ILE A 39 6.57 2.56 8.76
C ILE A 39 6.40 1.98 10.17
N ASN A 40 6.79 2.77 11.17
CA ASN A 40 6.70 2.38 12.57
C ASN A 40 5.24 2.26 13.05
N ILE A 41 4.59 1.14 12.71
CA ILE A 41 3.25 0.75 13.14
C ILE A 41 3.27 -0.63 13.77
N ARG A 42 2.43 -0.81 14.78
CA ARG A 42 2.39 -2.04 15.56
C ARG A 42 2.11 -3.28 14.71
N CYS A 43 1.35 -3.19 13.62
CA CYS A 43 1.01 -4.36 12.82
C CYS A 43 2.20 -4.97 12.07
N PHE A 44 3.28 -4.22 11.82
CA PHE A 44 4.50 -4.77 11.22
C PHE A 44 5.46 -5.34 12.28
N ASN A 45 5.46 -4.75 13.47
CA ASN A 45 6.37 -5.13 14.56
C ASN A 45 5.83 -6.25 15.47
N HIS A 46 4.52 -6.50 15.48
CA HIS A 46 3.89 -7.45 16.41
C HIS A 46 2.83 -8.29 15.69
N GLU A 47 3.17 -9.55 15.42
CA GLU A 47 2.37 -10.54 14.65
C GLU A 47 2.05 -10.08 13.22
N PRO A 48 3.10 -9.82 12.41
CA PRO A 48 2.88 -9.33 11.07
C PRO A 48 2.18 -10.37 10.19
N SER A 49 1.02 -9.99 9.68
CA SER A 49 0.28 -10.77 8.69
C SER A 49 -0.49 -9.84 7.77
N ILE A 50 -0.63 -10.25 6.50
CA ILE A 50 -1.36 -9.47 5.48
C ILE A 50 -2.76 -9.11 5.98
N LYS A 51 -3.52 -10.07 6.52
CA LYS A 51 -4.90 -9.85 6.99
C LYS A 51 -4.99 -8.85 8.16
N SER A 52 -4.10 -8.97 9.16
CA SER A 52 -4.11 -8.07 10.32
C SER A 52 -3.70 -6.65 9.91
N CYS A 53 -2.65 -6.53 9.10
CA CYS A 53 -2.19 -5.27 8.56
C CYS A 53 -3.26 -4.59 7.71
N LEU A 54 -3.92 -5.31 6.79
CA LEU A 54 -5.00 -4.74 5.98
C LEU A 54 -6.18 -4.25 6.82
N LYS A 55 -6.56 -4.99 7.87
CA LYS A 55 -7.60 -4.55 8.80
C LYS A 55 -7.20 -3.26 9.52
N PHE A 56 -5.93 -3.13 9.91
CA PHE A 56 -5.38 -1.93 10.53
C PHE A 56 -5.35 -0.76 9.53
N LEU A 57 -4.72 -0.94 8.36
CA LEU A 57 -4.59 0.07 7.32
C LEU A 57 -5.95 0.55 6.79
N ARG A 58 -6.99 -0.29 6.80
CA ARG A 58 -8.38 0.11 6.50
C ARG A 58 -8.94 1.11 7.52
N LYS A 59 -8.54 1.02 8.78
CA LYS A 59 -9.00 1.88 9.89
C LYS A 59 -8.09 3.08 10.16
N THR A 60 -6.87 3.08 9.62
CA THR A 60 -5.83 4.08 9.89
C THR A 60 -5.36 4.71 8.57
N PRO A 61 -6.04 5.77 8.08
CA PRO A 61 -5.77 6.35 6.76
C PRO A 61 -4.33 6.83 6.58
N TRP A 62 -3.76 7.54 7.56
CA TRP A 62 -2.37 8.03 7.46
C TRP A 62 -1.34 6.90 7.28
N ALA A 63 -1.60 5.72 7.85
CA ALA A 63 -0.70 4.57 7.72
C ALA A 63 -0.83 3.94 6.34
N ARG A 64 -2.05 3.91 5.78
CA ARG A 64 -2.29 3.49 4.39
C ARG A 64 -1.56 4.38 3.41
N GLU A 65 -1.69 5.70 3.57
CA GLU A 65 -1.02 6.68 2.70
C GLU A 65 0.51 6.47 2.70
N LYS A 66 1.11 6.19 3.87
CA LYS A 66 2.54 5.85 3.94
C LYS A 66 2.90 4.56 3.20
N VAL A 67 2.07 3.52 3.31
CA VAL A 67 2.27 2.25 2.59
C VAL A 67 2.15 2.46 1.08
N GLU A 68 1.17 3.24 0.63
CA GLU A 68 0.98 3.57 -0.78
C GLU A 68 2.14 4.42 -1.33
N GLN A 69 2.63 5.38 -0.54
CA GLN A 69 3.79 6.20 -0.93
C GLN A 69 5.07 5.36 -1.03
N LEU A 70 5.35 4.53 -0.03
CA LEU A 70 6.51 3.64 -0.03
C LEU A 70 6.49 2.73 -1.27
N TYR A 71 5.32 2.26 -1.67
CA TYR A 71 5.17 1.46 -2.89
C TYR A 71 5.53 2.23 -4.16
N ILE A 72 5.06 3.48 -4.28
CA ILE A 72 5.41 4.34 -5.43
C ILE A 72 6.93 4.53 -5.48
N ASP A 73 7.54 4.85 -4.35
CA ASP A 73 8.98 5.06 -4.25
C ASP A 73 9.74 3.78 -4.63
N THR A 74 9.29 2.63 -4.15
CA THR A 74 9.93 1.32 -4.43
C THR A 74 9.80 0.90 -5.90
N ARG A 75 8.65 1.17 -6.53
CA ARG A 75 8.33 0.63 -7.86
C ARG A 75 8.73 1.53 -9.02
N TYR A 76 8.88 2.83 -8.77
CA TYR A 76 9.15 3.84 -9.81
C TYR A 76 10.49 4.56 -9.60
N GLN A 77 11.38 3.99 -8.79
CA GLN A 77 12.80 4.35 -8.77
C GLN A 77 13.56 3.86 -10.01
#